data_AF-A0A388KX91-F1
#
_entry.id   AF-A0A388KX91-F1
#
_cell.length_a   1.000
_cell.length_b   1.000
_cell.length_c   1.000
_cell.angle_alpha   90.00
_cell.angle_beta   90.00
_cell.angle_gamma   90.00
#
_symmetry.space_group_name_H-M   'P 1'
#
loop_
_entity.id
_entity.type
_entity.pdbx_description
1 polymer ?
#
loop_
_entity_poly.entity_id
_entity_poly.type
_entity_poly.pdbx_seq_one_letter_code
_entity_poly.pdbx_strand_id
1 'polypeptide(L)'
;MEETQSWRNEALRPGNKRGTISLSTPECDDRLRSRQRVIMSPNVELREEIRKMKDSEYCTMREMEVIKQRKADEAKGIEAERKKLEAEAEVTKLREQVEKLSMEVVVVPTGGTNMKGRLEAVAASGQKTVRRGRPRLTPAKTPRKDDGMKDANDRFIFLREENKRLRVLKKSGLEAICQQEGIEYKTVDATTDELAEIRVNARRFDMNIRSHLVIRITYDECLNKAGIHKLCAAMIGKLDIVEGWKWMMVQRMRLVWKNNMRIGDILYNFRRVAREGDVGCGCGEADRMFTRKDGHVCFKMGEVGFVPTWMRNAKNVPKPSRRCTIGTLKKQIMSTFEPLLMTTSVSCGEIGLLLSGQLMKDCFNRAAVNNEVVCTTDEVYLWRERFEGLVRCPIDHNPGDSLVCCPGIYQLGMKKMFLENVGFEVCSEGEDEINLRNGKKYREMGLESVARWNLKGRMGRCYVIPTHRRPICPTYEECGVVASKRVSRAVNRLLWDLPLRNNFNMRSTKELVKRITEANKELKSDGGFVGAAFDIKEMFCYLPHDAIVRAMEWILDYWIAQGAKGILLKGKGKEAKIRMGDGQDGWKGGWF
;
A
#
# COMPACT_ATOMS: atom_id res chain seq x y z
N MET A 1 28.65 28.70 -14.42
CA MET A 1 27.83 29.09 -15.60
C MET A 1 27.60 27.92 -16.55
N GLU A 2 28.60 27.06 -16.82
CA GLU A 2 28.44 25.86 -17.67
C GLU A 2 27.38 24.87 -17.17
N GLU A 3 27.29 24.66 -15.86
CA GLU A 3 26.32 23.73 -15.27
C GLU A 3 24.87 24.24 -15.42
N THR A 4 24.66 25.55 -15.25
CA THR A 4 23.38 26.22 -15.50
C THR A 4 22.97 26.13 -16.97
N GLN A 5 23.95 26.24 -17.89
CA GLN A 5 23.72 26.10 -19.31
C GLN A 5 23.39 24.64 -19.69
N SER A 6 24.03 23.67 -19.04
CA SER A 6 23.75 22.24 -19.21
C SER A 6 22.33 21.87 -18.76
N TRP A 7 21.92 22.33 -17.57
CA TRP A 7 20.55 22.18 -17.09
C TRP A 7 19.52 22.90 -17.95
N ARG A 8 19.86 24.08 -18.47
CA ARG A 8 19.02 24.82 -19.40
C ARG A 8 18.84 24.06 -20.71
N ASN A 9 19.91 23.50 -21.26
CA ASN A 9 19.85 22.72 -22.49
C ASN A 9 19.10 21.39 -22.31
N GLU A 10 19.23 20.76 -21.14
CA GLU A 10 18.50 19.54 -20.77
C GLU A 10 17.00 19.80 -20.57
N ALA A 11 16.64 20.90 -19.90
CA ALA A 11 15.25 21.33 -19.73
C ALA A 11 14.58 21.71 -21.06
N LEU A 12 15.37 22.20 -22.03
CA LEU A 12 14.94 22.58 -23.37
C LEU A 12 14.94 21.40 -24.37
N ARG A 13 15.25 20.16 -23.95
CA ARG A 13 15.25 18.99 -24.86
C ARG A 13 13.88 18.77 -25.53
N PRO A 14 13.85 18.50 -26.86
CA PRO A 14 12.63 18.15 -27.58
C PRO A 14 11.97 16.88 -27.00
N GLY A 15 10.71 16.99 -26.54
CA GLY A 15 9.95 15.88 -25.94
C GLY A 15 9.15 16.27 -24.68
N ASN A 16 9.55 17.36 -24.00
CA ASN A 16 8.78 17.91 -22.88
C ASN A 16 7.52 18.63 -23.38
N LYS A 17 6.34 18.04 -23.14
CA LYS A 17 5.06 18.68 -23.47
C LYS A 17 4.83 19.91 -22.58
N ARG A 18 4.72 21.08 -23.21
CA ARG A 18 4.56 22.38 -22.57
C ARG A 18 3.13 22.57 -22.06
N GLY A 19 2.97 22.92 -20.79
CA GLY A 19 1.70 23.35 -20.20
C GLY A 19 1.92 24.63 -19.41
N THR A 20 1.14 25.67 -19.68
CA THR A 20 1.19 26.95 -18.95
C THR A 20 0.37 26.79 -17.67
N ILE A 21 1.02 26.90 -16.50
CA ILE A 21 0.31 27.05 -15.21
C ILE A 21 0.41 28.52 -14.82
N SER A 22 -0.71 29.23 -14.91
CA SER A 22 -0.83 30.58 -14.36
C SER A 22 -1.01 30.45 -12.85
N LEU A 23 0.00 30.80 -12.07
CA LEU A 23 -0.11 30.87 -10.61
C LEU A 23 -0.78 32.19 -10.24
N SER A 24 -2.08 32.16 -9.98
CA SER A 24 -2.74 33.25 -9.25
C SER A 24 -2.30 33.19 -7.79
N THR A 25 -1.61 34.22 -7.32
CA THR A 25 -1.28 34.45 -5.92
C THR A 25 -2.56 34.51 -5.06
N PRO A 26 -2.61 33.90 -3.87
CA PRO A 26 -3.71 34.11 -2.94
C PRO A 26 -3.71 35.57 -2.47
N GLU A 27 -4.85 36.24 -2.58
CA GLU A 27 -5.11 37.53 -1.95
C GLU A 27 -4.91 37.37 -0.43
N CYS A 28 -3.91 38.06 0.11
CA CYS A 28 -3.75 38.22 1.55
C CYS A 28 -4.56 39.47 1.92
N ASP A 29 -5.66 39.24 2.60
CA ASP A 29 -6.53 40.28 3.15
C ASP A 29 -5.76 40.94 4.31
N ASP A 30 -5.12 42.07 4.04
CA ASP A 30 -4.77 43.04 5.08
C ASP A 30 -4.79 44.45 4.50
N ARG A 31 -5.73 45.22 5.05
CA ARG A 31 -5.99 46.63 4.75
C ARG A 31 -4.73 47.44 5.03
N LEU A 32 -4.05 47.92 4.00
CA LEU A 32 -3.45 49.26 3.92
C LEU A 32 -3.10 49.57 2.46
N ARG A 33 -3.86 50.50 1.87
CA ARG A 33 -3.66 51.02 0.51
C ARG A 33 -2.30 51.69 0.38
N SER A 34 -1.44 51.13 -0.47
CA SER A 34 -0.34 51.83 -1.13
C SER A 34 -0.36 51.49 -2.62
N ARG A 35 -0.47 52.52 -3.45
CA ARG A 35 -0.74 52.53 -4.90
C ARG A 35 -0.07 51.41 -5.71
N GLN A 36 -0.91 50.63 -6.40
CA GLN A 36 -0.51 49.64 -7.39
C GLN A 36 -0.13 50.35 -8.71
N ARG A 37 1.09 50.12 -9.19
CA ARG A 37 1.57 50.57 -10.49
C ARG A 37 1.27 49.46 -11.52
N VAL A 38 0.62 49.84 -12.61
CA VAL A 38 0.21 48.97 -13.72
C VAL A 38 1.44 48.31 -14.37
N ILE A 39 1.38 46.99 -14.56
CA ILE A 39 2.37 46.21 -15.32
C ILE A 39 2.21 46.59 -16.80
N MET A 40 3.24 47.20 -17.41
CA MET A 40 3.25 47.46 -18.84
C MET A 40 3.52 46.18 -19.65
N SER A 41 2.81 46.04 -20.77
CA SER A 41 3.01 44.97 -21.75
C SER A 41 4.42 45.01 -22.35
N PRO A 42 5.02 43.85 -22.72
CA PRO A 42 6.36 43.78 -23.27
C PRO A 42 6.44 44.44 -24.67
N ASN A 43 7.58 45.12 -24.89
CA ASN A 43 7.98 45.86 -26.10
C ASN A 43 7.84 45.02 -27.40
N VAL A 44 7.52 45.68 -28.52
CA VAL A 44 7.27 45.08 -29.84
C VAL A 44 8.48 44.29 -30.35
N GLU A 45 9.68 44.80 -30.14
CA GLU A 45 10.94 44.13 -30.53
C GLU A 45 11.11 42.76 -29.86
N LEU A 46 10.78 42.65 -28.57
CA LEU A 46 10.87 41.38 -27.83
C LEU A 46 9.86 40.35 -28.34
N ARG A 47 8.68 40.79 -28.81
CA ARG A 47 7.69 39.89 -29.41
C ARG A 47 8.17 39.32 -30.74
N GLU A 48 8.86 40.14 -31.51
CA GLU A 48 9.39 39.78 -32.83
C GLU A 48 10.60 38.84 -32.72
N GLU A 49 11.43 39.05 -31.70
CA GLU A 49 12.53 38.15 -31.35
C GLU A 49 12.03 36.79 -30.85
N ILE A 50 10.97 36.76 -30.03
CA ILE A 50 10.28 35.53 -29.63
C ILE A 50 9.69 34.80 -30.84
N ARG A 51 9.20 35.53 -31.86
CA ARG A 51 8.67 34.92 -33.08
C ARG A 51 9.77 34.28 -33.91
N LYS A 52 10.89 34.98 -34.13
CA LYS A 52 12.07 34.44 -34.83
C LYS A 52 12.66 33.22 -34.12
N MET A 53 12.70 33.22 -32.78
CA MET A 53 13.14 32.04 -32.02
C MET A 53 12.19 30.85 -32.20
N LYS A 54 10.87 31.07 -32.22
CA LYS A 54 9.88 30.01 -32.47
C LYS A 54 10.01 29.40 -33.87
N ASP A 55 10.27 30.23 -34.89
CA ASP A 55 10.43 29.76 -36.27
C ASP A 55 11.73 28.95 -36.44
N SER A 56 12.82 29.38 -35.79
CA SER A 56 14.08 28.62 -35.73
C SER A 56 13.94 27.29 -34.96
N GLU A 57 13.19 27.28 -33.85
CA GLU A 57 12.83 26.06 -33.11
C GLU A 57 12.01 25.08 -33.97
N TYR A 58 11.11 25.59 -34.82
CA TYR A 58 10.31 24.75 -35.71
C TYR A 58 11.15 24.08 -36.81
N CYS A 59 12.11 24.80 -37.38
CA CYS A 59 13.03 24.25 -38.38
C CYS A 59 13.96 23.18 -37.79
N THR A 60 14.56 23.46 -36.62
CA THR A 60 15.44 22.50 -35.93
C THR A 60 14.70 21.25 -35.44
N MET A 61 13.43 21.38 -35.00
CA MET A 61 12.57 20.23 -34.69
C MET A 61 12.39 19.29 -35.89
N ARG A 62 12.13 19.85 -37.07
CA ARG A 62 11.93 19.06 -38.29
C ARG A 62 13.21 18.33 -38.72
N GLU A 63 14.36 18.96 -38.59
CA GLU A 63 15.66 18.33 -38.84
C GLU A 63 15.95 17.20 -37.86
N MET A 64 15.65 17.38 -36.57
CA MET A 64 15.82 16.36 -35.54
C MET A 64 14.89 15.15 -35.75
N GLU A 65 13.66 15.37 -36.21
CA GLU A 65 12.73 14.29 -36.59
C GLU A 65 13.31 13.44 -37.74
N VAL A 66 13.89 14.09 -38.75
CA VAL A 66 14.55 13.42 -39.88
C VAL A 66 15.78 12.62 -39.42
N ILE A 67 16.59 13.17 -38.52
CA ILE A 67 17.76 12.48 -37.96
C ILE A 67 17.33 11.26 -37.14
N LYS A 68 16.26 11.38 -36.34
CA LYS A 68 15.71 10.28 -35.55
C LYS A 68 15.16 9.16 -36.44
N GLN A 69 14.50 9.53 -37.54
CA GLN A 69 14.05 8.58 -38.56
C GLN A 69 15.24 7.82 -39.17
N ARG A 70 16.30 8.52 -39.61
CA ARG A 70 17.51 7.90 -40.16
C ARG A 70 18.19 6.94 -39.19
N LYS A 71 18.31 7.31 -37.91
CA LYS A 71 18.90 6.43 -36.88
C LYS A 71 18.04 5.18 -36.62
N ALA A 72 16.72 5.31 -36.69
CA ALA A 72 15.82 4.16 -36.56
C ALA A 72 15.95 3.21 -37.74
N ASP A 73 16.12 3.73 -38.95
CA ASP A 73 16.31 2.93 -40.17
C ASP A 73 17.70 2.26 -40.19
N GLU A 74 18.75 2.95 -39.73
CA GLU A 74 20.10 2.40 -39.55
C GLU A 74 20.12 1.26 -38.52
N ALA A 75 19.45 1.44 -37.37
CA ALA A 75 19.32 0.40 -36.36
C ALA A 75 18.58 -0.86 -36.89
N LYS A 76 17.53 -0.65 -37.69
CA LYS A 76 16.83 -1.76 -38.37
C LYS A 76 17.74 -2.47 -39.37
N GLY A 77 18.60 -1.74 -40.07
CA GLY A 77 19.62 -2.29 -40.97
C GLY A 77 20.61 -3.19 -40.25
N ILE A 78 21.16 -2.72 -39.13
CA ILE A 78 22.10 -3.48 -38.30
C ILE A 78 21.45 -4.76 -37.75
N GLU A 79 20.19 -4.70 -37.32
CA GLU A 79 19.49 -5.88 -36.82
C GLU A 79 19.16 -6.90 -37.93
N ALA A 80 18.83 -6.42 -39.14
CA ALA A 80 18.63 -7.27 -40.30
C ALA A 80 19.94 -7.96 -40.71
N GLU A 81 21.07 -7.25 -40.66
CA GLU A 81 22.40 -7.79 -40.95
C GLU A 81 22.83 -8.84 -39.91
N ARG A 82 22.54 -8.61 -38.62
CA ARG A 82 22.79 -9.61 -37.57
C ARG A 82 21.99 -10.89 -37.80
N LYS A 83 20.70 -10.77 -38.14
CA LYS A 83 19.84 -11.93 -38.48
C LYS A 83 20.33 -12.67 -39.72
N LYS A 84 20.85 -11.94 -40.71
CA LYS A 84 21.46 -12.54 -41.90
C LYS A 84 22.71 -13.35 -41.54
N LEU A 85 23.60 -12.80 -40.70
CA LEU A 85 24.79 -13.53 -40.23
C LEU A 85 24.44 -14.78 -39.39
N GLU A 86 23.42 -14.68 -38.52
CA GLU A 86 22.92 -15.83 -37.76
C GLU A 86 22.37 -16.94 -38.69
N ALA A 87 21.59 -16.56 -39.70
CA ALA A 87 21.07 -17.50 -40.69
C ALA A 87 22.18 -18.11 -41.57
N GLU A 88 23.19 -17.32 -41.96
CA GLU A 88 24.34 -17.82 -42.73
C GLU A 88 25.16 -18.84 -41.91
N ALA A 89 25.37 -18.58 -40.61
CA ALA A 89 26.04 -19.52 -39.70
C ALA A 89 25.26 -20.83 -39.51
N GLU A 90 23.93 -20.77 -39.49
CA GLU A 90 23.08 -21.95 -39.44
C GLU A 90 23.15 -22.77 -40.73
N VAL A 91 23.22 -22.10 -41.89
CA VAL A 91 23.38 -22.77 -43.19
C VAL A 91 24.73 -23.47 -43.30
N THR A 92 25.84 -22.88 -42.83
CA THR A 92 27.15 -23.57 -42.80
C THR A 92 27.12 -24.79 -41.89
N LYS A 93 26.51 -24.69 -40.71
CA LYS A 93 26.37 -25.83 -39.80
C LYS A 93 25.54 -26.97 -40.41
N LEU A 94 24.47 -26.65 -41.13
CA LEU A 94 23.67 -27.65 -41.85
C LEU A 94 24.45 -28.27 -43.03
N ARG A 95 25.25 -27.49 -43.75
CA ARG A 95 26.14 -28.01 -44.81
C ARG A 95 27.17 -28.99 -44.27
N GLU A 96 27.81 -28.69 -43.14
CA GLU A 96 28.76 -29.60 -42.48
C GLU A 96 28.07 -30.90 -42.03
N GLN A 97 26.84 -30.83 -41.54
CA GLN A 97 26.06 -32.03 -41.18
C GLN A 97 25.71 -32.89 -42.40
N VAL A 98 25.35 -32.26 -43.52
CA VAL A 98 25.07 -32.96 -44.78
C VAL A 98 26.33 -33.58 -45.37
N GLU A 99 27.46 -32.88 -45.32
CA GLU A 99 28.75 -33.40 -45.79
C GLU A 99 29.19 -34.61 -44.97
N LYS A 100 29.05 -34.52 -43.64
CA LYS A 100 29.34 -35.63 -42.71
C LYS A 100 28.45 -36.85 -42.96
N LEU A 101 27.18 -36.64 -43.31
CA LEU A 101 26.25 -37.71 -43.69
C LEU A 101 26.52 -38.26 -45.10
N SER A 102 27.10 -37.46 -45.99
CA SER A 102 27.43 -37.87 -47.36
C SER A 102 28.72 -38.69 -47.47
N MET A 103 29.65 -38.54 -46.52
CA MET A 103 30.91 -39.31 -46.46
C MET A 103 30.74 -40.70 -45.82
N GLU A 104 29.58 -41.01 -45.22
CA GLU A 104 29.29 -42.31 -44.60
C GLU A 104 28.58 -43.32 -45.53
N VAL A 105 28.49 -43.05 -46.84
CA VAL A 105 27.90 -44.00 -47.80
C VAL A 105 28.96 -44.62 -48.71
N VAL A 106 29.69 -45.61 -48.19
CA VAL A 106 30.10 -46.78 -49.00
C VAL A 106 30.14 -48.03 -48.10
N VAL A 107 29.48 -49.08 -48.61
CA VAL A 107 29.54 -50.51 -48.25
C VAL A 107 28.53 -51.00 -47.20
N VAL A 108 27.38 -51.42 -47.72
CA VAL A 108 26.50 -52.44 -47.14
C VAL A 108 27.25 -53.79 -47.10
N PRO A 109 27.12 -54.59 -46.03
CA PRO A 109 26.38 -55.84 -46.21
C PRO A 109 25.38 -56.14 -45.08
N THR A 110 24.16 -56.48 -45.51
CA THR A 110 23.28 -57.56 -45.04
C THR A 110 23.47 -58.12 -43.62
N GLY A 111 22.40 -58.08 -42.81
CA GLY A 111 22.27 -58.94 -41.63
C GLY A 111 21.22 -58.47 -40.64
N GLY A 112 20.06 -59.14 -40.63
CA GLY A 112 18.98 -58.86 -39.67
C GLY A 112 19.30 -59.27 -38.24
N THR A 113 18.62 -58.67 -37.25
CA THR A 113 18.48 -59.17 -35.87
C THR A 113 17.19 -58.58 -35.29
N ASN A 114 16.13 -59.35 -35.06
CA ASN A 114 15.86 -60.27 -33.95
C ASN A 114 15.93 -59.61 -32.56
N MET A 115 14.75 -59.52 -31.94
CA MET A 115 14.47 -59.10 -30.58
C MET A 115 15.00 -60.12 -29.55
N LYS A 116 16.25 -60.00 -29.08
CA LYS A 116 16.71 -60.83 -27.95
C LYS A 116 17.99 -60.33 -27.28
N GLY A 117 18.02 -59.10 -26.77
CA GLY A 117 19.28 -58.56 -26.22
C GLY A 117 19.24 -57.51 -25.11
N ARG A 118 18.08 -57.08 -24.59
CA ARG A 118 18.04 -56.14 -23.45
C ARG A 118 17.02 -56.50 -22.37
N LEU A 119 16.82 -57.80 -22.20
CA LEU A 119 16.22 -58.42 -21.01
C LEU A 119 17.35 -59.19 -20.33
N GLU A 120 18.11 -58.49 -19.48
CA GLU A 120 18.93 -59.02 -18.36
C GLU A 120 20.00 -57.99 -17.94
N ALA A 121 19.57 -56.98 -17.18
CA ALA A 121 20.39 -56.27 -16.20
C ALA A 121 19.49 -55.89 -15.02
N VAL A 122 18.85 -56.92 -14.46
CA VAL A 122 18.15 -56.90 -13.16
C VAL A 122 18.82 -57.96 -12.29
N ALA A 123 19.94 -57.61 -11.68
CA ALA A 123 20.45 -58.26 -10.47
C ALA A 123 21.56 -57.39 -9.87
N ALA A 124 21.55 -57.29 -8.54
CA ALA A 124 22.53 -56.64 -7.66
C ALA A 124 22.42 -55.12 -7.44
N SER A 125 21.58 -54.80 -6.43
CA SER A 125 21.84 -53.90 -5.27
C SER A 125 22.27 -52.45 -5.53
N GLY A 126 21.63 -51.41 -4.99
CA GLY A 126 20.62 -51.31 -3.93
C GLY A 126 20.95 -50.10 -3.05
N GLN A 127 19.97 -49.24 -2.72
CA GLN A 127 19.94 -48.47 -1.46
C GLN A 127 18.59 -47.76 -1.23
N LYS A 128 17.89 -48.22 -0.19
CA LYS A 128 17.04 -47.51 0.79
C LYS A 128 16.19 -46.31 0.33
N THR A 129 14.88 -46.55 0.17
CA THR A 129 13.84 -45.51 0.39
C THR A 129 12.85 -45.95 1.45
N VAL A 130 12.86 -45.27 2.59
CA VAL A 130 11.86 -45.35 3.66
C VAL A 130 10.58 -44.66 3.18
N ARG A 131 9.50 -45.43 3.00
CA ARG A 131 8.15 -44.90 2.84
C ARG A 131 7.70 -44.25 4.15
N ARG A 132 7.51 -42.93 4.19
CA ARG A 132 6.63 -42.29 5.18
C ARG A 132 5.25 -42.13 4.57
N GLY A 133 4.31 -42.88 5.14
CA GLY A 133 2.91 -42.88 4.76
C GLY A 133 2.22 -41.55 5.00
N ARG A 134 1.40 -41.20 4.01
CA ARG A 134 0.27 -40.27 4.05
C ARG A 134 -0.68 -40.60 5.21
N PRO A 135 -1.06 -39.66 6.09
CA PRO A 135 -2.22 -39.85 6.96
C PRO A 135 -3.49 -39.58 6.15
N ARG A 136 -4.37 -40.58 6.08
CA ARG A 136 -5.77 -40.40 5.69
C ARG A 136 -6.48 -39.66 6.82
N LEU A 137 -7.17 -38.58 6.43
CA LEU A 137 -8.22 -37.95 7.22
C LEU A 137 -9.32 -38.97 7.52
N THR A 138 -9.50 -39.27 8.80
CA THR A 138 -10.75 -39.80 9.35
C THR A 138 -11.49 -38.68 10.09
N PRO A 139 -12.83 -38.69 10.11
CA PRO A 139 -13.63 -37.61 10.67
C PRO A 139 -13.47 -37.60 12.19
N ALA A 140 -12.96 -36.50 12.73
CA ALA A 140 -12.94 -36.29 14.17
C ALA A 140 -14.38 -36.14 14.66
N LYS A 141 -14.71 -37.03 15.59
CA LYS A 141 -15.91 -37.08 16.41
C LYS A 141 -16.30 -35.69 16.91
N THR A 142 -17.60 -35.43 16.93
CA THR A 142 -18.26 -34.43 17.77
C THR A 142 -17.63 -34.36 19.16
N PRO A 143 -17.42 -33.17 19.76
CA PRO A 143 -16.84 -33.06 21.09
C PRO A 143 -17.79 -33.73 22.10
N ARG A 144 -17.32 -34.82 22.72
CA ARG A 144 -17.92 -35.37 23.93
C ARG A 144 -17.42 -34.56 25.12
N LYS A 145 -18.30 -34.39 26.09
CA LYS A 145 -18.27 -33.65 27.38
C LYS A 145 -16.99 -33.61 28.25
N ASP A 146 -15.82 -34.12 27.85
CA ASP A 146 -14.66 -34.29 28.74
C ASP A 146 -13.62 -33.16 28.77
N ASP A 147 -13.67 -32.17 27.87
CA ASP A 147 -12.71 -31.04 27.89
C ASP A 147 -12.88 -30.11 29.11
N GLY A 148 -14.05 -30.09 29.73
CA GLY A 148 -14.31 -29.27 30.92
C GLY A 148 -13.53 -29.71 32.16
N MET A 149 -13.15 -31.00 32.26
CA MET A 149 -12.45 -31.54 33.43
C MET A 149 -10.95 -31.18 33.45
N LYS A 150 -10.30 -31.10 32.28
CA LYS A 150 -8.90 -30.66 32.18
C LYS A 150 -8.75 -29.16 32.40
N ASP A 151 -9.61 -28.36 31.79
CA ASP A 151 -9.60 -26.89 31.96
C ASP A 151 -9.93 -26.48 33.41
N ALA A 152 -10.85 -27.17 34.08
CA ALA A 152 -11.13 -26.97 35.50
C ALA A 152 -9.92 -27.32 36.38
N ASN A 153 -9.23 -28.43 36.11
CA ASN A 153 -8.05 -28.84 36.89
C ASN A 153 -6.88 -27.86 36.72
N ASP A 154 -6.63 -27.39 35.49
CA ASP A 154 -5.59 -26.39 35.20
C ASP A 154 -5.93 -25.01 35.81
N ARG A 155 -7.22 -24.65 35.82
CA ARG A 155 -7.73 -23.46 36.51
C ARG A 155 -7.46 -23.51 38.02
N PHE A 156 -7.79 -24.62 38.67
CA PHE A 156 -7.58 -24.80 40.12
C PHE A 156 -6.10 -24.75 40.50
N ILE A 157 -5.22 -25.37 39.69
CA ILE A 157 -3.78 -25.35 39.91
C ILE A 157 -3.26 -23.92 39.79
N PHE A 158 -3.63 -23.20 38.72
CA PHE A 158 -3.17 -21.83 38.50
C PHE A 158 -3.67 -20.85 39.57
N LEU A 159 -4.95 -20.97 39.97
CA LEU A 159 -5.53 -20.15 41.03
C LEU A 159 -4.80 -20.36 42.36
N ARG A 160 -4.44 -21.62 42.68
CA ARG A 160 -3.68 -21.96 43.88
C ARG A 160 -2.25 -21.42 43.84
N GLU A 161 -1.56 -21.55 42.71
CA GLU A 161 -0.20 -21.02 42.52
C GLU A 161 -0.19 -19.50 42.63
N GLU A 162 -1.16 -18.83 42.03
CA GLU A 162 -1.21 -17.37 42.01
C GLU A 162 -1.65 -16.79 43.35
N ASN A 163 -2.56 -17.45 44.06
CA ASN A 163 -2.86 -17.15 45.46
C ASN A 163 -1.61 -17.30 46.33
N LYS A 164 -0.84 -18.38 46.17
CA LYS A 164 0.40 -18.58 46.91
C LYS A 164 1.40 -17.45 46.61
N ARG A 165 1.52 -17.04 45.35
CA ARG A 165 2.43 -15.95 44.94
C ARG A 165 2.01 -14.59 45.52
N LEU A 166 0.71 -14.30 45.53
CA LEU A 166 0.15 -13.04 46.02
C LEU A 166 0.17 -12.94 47.55
N ARG A 167 -0.06 -14.04 48.29
CA ARG A 167 0.00 -14.06 49.76
C ARG A 167 1.39 -13.81 50.34
N VAL A 168 2.45 -14.01 49.55
CA VAL A 168 3.84 -13.69 49.94
C VAL A 168 4.11 -12.18 49.92
N LEU A 169 3.26 -11.39 49.24
CA LEU A 169 3.41 -9.94 49.19
C LEU A 169 2.94 -9.29 50.49
N LYS A 170 3.71 -8.32 50.97
CA LYS A 170 3.29 -7.43 52.07
C LYS A 170 2.13 -6.54 51.61
N LYS A 171 1.38 -5.99 52.57
CA LYS A 171 0.27 -5.04 52.32
C LYS A 171 0.61 -3.97 51.28
N SER A 172 1.77 -3.32 51.39
CA SER A 172 2.22 -2.29 50.43
C SER A 172 2.42 -2.81 49.00
N GLY A 173 2.82 -4.08 48.84
CA GLY A 173 2.95 -4.74 47.54
C GLY A 173 1.59 -5.09 46.93
N LEU A 174 0.63 -5.53 47.76
CA LEU A 174 -0.74 -5.78 47.32
C LEU A 174 -1.46 -4.47 46.97
N GLU A 175 -1.32 -3.42 47.78
CA GLU A 175 -1.88 -2.09 47.50
C GLU A 175 -1.33 -1.51 46.19
N ALA A 176 -0.03 -1.65 45.91
CA ALA A 176 0.54 -1.23 44.63
C ALA A 176 -0.04 -1.98 43.43
N ILE A 177 -0.28 -3.29 43.56
CA ILE A 177 -0.93 -4.10 42.51
C ILE A 177 -2.41 -3.70 42.38
N CYS A 178 -3.12 -3.51 43.50
CA CYS A 178 -4.51 -3.05 43.51
C CYS A 178 -4.66 -1.69 42.85
N GLN A 179 -3.74 -0.76 43.11
CA GLN A 179 -3.72 0.56 42.49
C GLN A 179 -3.41 0.47 40.97
N GLN A 180 -2.52 -0.43 40.56
CA GLN A 180 -2.22 -0.67 39.14
C GLN A 180 -3.37 -1.35 38.39
N GLU A 181 -4.05 -2.29 39.03
CA GLU A 181 -5.16 -3.04 38.47
C GLU A 181 -6.50 -2.29 38.64
N GLY A 182 -6.58 -1.29 39.53
CA GLY A 182 -7.76 -0.46 39.75
C GLY A 182 -8.81 -1.11 40.67
N ILE A 183 -8.36 -1.90 41.64
CA ILE A 183 -9.19 -2.65 42.60
C ILE A 183 -9.06 -1.99 43.97
N GLU A 184 -10.14 -1.97 44.74
CA GLU A 184 -10.12 -1.48 46.12
C GLU A 184 -9.47 -2.53 47.04
N TYR A 185 -8.47 -2.11 47.81
CA TYR A 185 -7.83 -2.99 48.79
C TYR A 185 -8.77 -3.27 49.97
N LYS A 186 -8.97 -4.55 50.31
CA LYS A 186 -9.79 -5.00 51.43
C LYS A 186 -8.92 -5.61 52.53
N THR A 187 -9.08 -6.89 52.83
CA THR A 187 -8.14 -7.68 53.65
C THR A 187 -7.12 -8.38 52.77
N VAL A 188 -5.98 -8.79 53.32
CA VAL A 188 -4.92 -9.48 52.56
C VAL A 188 -5.48 -10.72 51.85
N ASP A 189 -6.24 -11.56 52.55
CA ASP A 189 -6.80 -12.78 51.97
C ASP A 189 -7.86 -12.49 50.91
N ALA A 190 -8.83 -11.60 51.17
CA ALA A 190 -9.88 -11.28 50.21
C ALA A 190 -9.33 -10.61 48.95
N THR A 191 -8.34 -9.72 49.10
CA THR A 191 -7.69 -9.03 47.98
C THR A 191 -6.84 -10.00 47.15
N THR A 192 -6.18 -10.96 47.82
CA THR A 192 -5.38 -11.98 47.13
C THR A 192 -6.26 -12.91 46.32
N ASP A 193 -7.34 -13.41 46.90
CA ASP A 193 -8.26 -14.32 46.22
C ASP A 193 -8.94 -13.61 45.03
N GLU A 194 -9.34 -12.35 45.19
CA GLU A 194 -9.86 -11.52 44.10
C GLU A 194 -8.81 -11.33 42.98
N LEU A 195 -7.57 -10.95 43.30
CA LEU A 195 -6.49 -10.79 42.30
C LEU A 195 -6.12 -12.09 41.58
N ALA A 196 -6.14 -13.23 42.27
CA ALA A 196 -5.85 -14.52 41.65
C ALA A 196 -6.95 -14.91 40.66
N GLU A 197 -8.22 -14.74 41.02
CA GLU A 197 -9.34 -14.99 40.10
C GLU A 197 -9.33 -14.06 38.88
N ILE A 198 -8.94 -12.81 39.08
CA ILE A 198 -8.74 -11.80 38.02
C ILE A 198 -7.68 -12.30 37.02
N ARG A 199 -6.56 -12.84 37.49
CA ARG A 199 -5.48 -13.34 36.62
C ARG A 199 -5.83 -14.65 35.93
N VAL A 200 -6.59 -15.50 36.61
CA VAL A 200 -7.17 -16.72 36.03
C VAL A 200 -8.09 -16.37 34.86
N ASN A 201 -8.99 -15.39 35.04
CA ASN A 201 -9.86 -14.91 33.98
C ASN A 201 -9.05 -14.29 32.83
N ALA A 202 -8.02 -13.48 33.12
CA ALA A 202 -7.13 -12.91 32.09
C ALA A 202 -6.54 -13.98 31.15
N ARG A 203 -6.07 -15.07 31.74
CA ARG A 203 -5.47 -16.19 31.01
C ARG A 203 -6.53 -16.97 30.24
N ARG A 204 -7.70 -17.18 30.82
CA ARG A 204 -8.83 -17.88 30.18
C ARG A 204 -9.32 -17.14 28.93
N PHE A 205 -9.45 -15.81 28.99
CA PHE A 205 -9.96 -14.99 27.89
C PHE A 205 -8.88 -14.50 26.91
N ASP A 206 -7.60 -14.85 27.13
CA ASP A 206 -6.44 -14.27 26.41
C ASP A 206 -6.47 -12.73 26.39
N MET A 207 -6.93 -12.14 27.50
CA MET A 207 -7.12 -10.71 27.62
C MET A 207 -6.10 -10.11 28.56
N ASN A 208 -5.36 -9.13 28.06
CA ASN A 208 -4.55 -8.30 28.92
C ASN A 208 -5.48 -7.40 29.74
N ILE A 209 -5.40 -7.47 31.08
CA ILE A 209 -6.15 -6.64 32.03
C ILE A 209 -5.99 -5.13 31.74
N ARG A 210 -4.86 -4.73 31.13
CA ARG A 210 -4.56 -3.34 30.73
C ARG A 210 -5.13 -2.95 29.37
N SER A 211 -5.68 -3.90 28.62
CA SER A 211 -6.28 -3.61 27.31
C SER A 211 -7.66 -3.00 27.47
N HIS A 212 -7.94 -2.00 26.64
CA HIS A 212 -9.27 -1.41 26.55
C HIS A 212 -10.19 -2.33 25.75
N LEU A 213 -11.41 -2.57 26.23
CA LEU A 213 -12.47 -3.14 25.40
C LEU A 213 -12.94 -2.06 24.40
N VAL A 214 -12.40 -2.10 23.18
CA VAL A 214 -12.71 -1.09 22.15
C VAL A 214 -13.86 -1.58 21.27
N ILE A 215 -15.04 -1.01 21.49
CA ILE A 215 -16.23 -1.30 20.69
C ILE A 215 -16.26 -0.31 19.53
N ARG A 216 -16.16 -0.84 18.31
CA ARG A 216 -16.07 -0.02 17.09
C ARG A 216 -17.35 -0.07 16.28
N ILE A 217 -18.04 1.06 16.17
CA ILE A 217 -19.38 1.15 15.59
C ILE A 217 -19.37 2.13 14.42
N THR A 218 -20.04 1.79 13.32
CA THR A 218 -20.21 2.72 12.19
C THR A 218 -21.04 3.91 12.64
N TYR A 219 -20.58 5.13 12.34
CA TYR A 219 -21.30 6.33 12.72
C TYR A 219 -22.64 6.42 11.97
N ASP A 220 -23.70 6.68 12.71
CA ASP A 220 -25.03 6.97 12.18
C ASP A 220 -25.67 8.00 13.12
N GLU A 221 -26.25 9.05 12.54
CA GLU A 221 -26.91 10.15 13.27
C GLU A 221 -28.05 9.64 14.16
N CYS A 222 -28.65 8.51 13.80
CA CYS A 222 -29.73 7.89 14.54
C CYS A 222 -29.24 7.18 15.82
N LEU A 223 -27.92 7.02 16.01
CA LEU A 223 -27.37 6.26 17.13
C LEU A 223 -27.07 7.14 18.34
N ASN A 224 -27.43 6.62 19.51
CA ASN A 224 -27.14 7.19 20.82
C ASN A 224 -25.93 6.49 21.44
N LYS A 225 -24.79 7.20 21.52
CA LYS A 225 -23.56 6.72 22.15
C LYS A 225 -23.78 6.24 23.59
N ALA A 226 -24.56 6.97 24.38
CA ALA A 226 -24.82 6.62 25.78
C ALA A 226 -25.71 5.38 25.90
N GLY A 227 -26.73 5.26 25.05
CA GLY A 227 -27.58 4.07 24.97
C GLY A 227 -26.77 2.82 24.63
N ILE A 228 -25.87 2.92 23.65
CA ILE A 228 -24.98 1.81 23.28
C ILE A 228 -24.03 1.45 24.44
N HIS A 229 -23.45 2.45 25.10
CA HIS A 229 -22.58 2.20 26.25
C HIS A 229 -23.32 1.46 27.37
N LYS A 230 -24.57 1.86 27.67
CA LYS A 230 -25.43 1.18 28.66
C LYS A 230 -25.75 -0.25 28.25
N LEU A 231 -26.10 -0.49 26.98
CA LEU A 231 -26.34 -1.83 26.45
C LEU A 231 -25.09 -2.72 26.61
N CYS A 232 -23.92 -2.22 26.24
CA CYS A 232 -22.67 -2.98 26.36
C CYS A 232 -22.29 -3.24 27.82
N ALA A 233 -22.51 -2.27 28.72
CA ALA A 233 -22.30 -2.47 30.15
C ALA A 233 -23.24 -3.54 30.72
N ALA A 234 -24.51 -3.56 30.29
CA ALA A 234 -25.45 -4.61 30.67
C ALA A 234 -25.02 -5.99 30.14
N MET A 235 -24.49 -6.06 28.91
CA MET A 235 -23.92 -7.30 28.37
C MET A 235 -22.72 -7.79 29.19
N ILE A 236 -21.80 -6.90 29.58
CA ILE A 236 -20.68 -7.24 30.48
C ILE A 236 -21.20 -7.74 31.83
N GLY A 237 -22.26 -7.12 32.37
CA GLY A 237 -22.91 -7.54 33.61
C GLY A 237 -23.40 -8.99 33.60
N LYS A 238 -23.78 -9.50 32.42
CA LYS A 238 -24.25 -10.88 32.21
C LYS A 238 -23.13 -11.89 32.00
N LEU A 239 -21.89 -11.47 31.81
CA LEU A 239 -20.76 -12.39 31.66
C LEU A 239 -20.55 -13.17 32.96
N ASP A 240 -20.25 -14.47 32.82
CA ASP A 240 -19.86 -15.35 33.92
C ASP A 240 -18.38 -15.11 34.30
N ILE A 241 -18.12 -13.91 34.83
CA ILE A 241 -16.80 -13.42 35.26
C ILE A 241 -16.94 -12.71 36.62
N VAL A 242 -15.81 -12.55 37.32
CA VAL A 242 -15.78 -11.91 38.66
C VAL A 242 -16.23 -10.45 38.59
N GLU A 243 -16.94 -9.99 39.62
CA GLU A 243 -17.56 -8.66 39.64
C GLU A 243 -16.54 -7.51 39.48
N GLY A 244 -15.37 -7.63 40.11
CA GLY A 244 -14.27 -6.68 39.92
C GLY A 244 -13.85 -6.53 38.45
N TRP A 245 -13.85 -7.62 37.69
CA TRP A 245 -13.57 -7.59 36.25
C TRP A 245 -14.66 -6.92 35.43
N LYS A 246 -15.93 -7.18 35.75
CA LYS A 246 -17.04 -6.51 35.06
C LYS A 246 -16.92 -5.00 35.22
N TRP A 247 -16.69 -4.55 36.45
CA TRP A 247 -16.50 -3.14 36.75
C TRP A 247 -15.30 -2.56 35.98
N MET A 248 -14.15 -3.23 36.01
CA MET A 248 -12.95 -2.80 35.28
C MET A 248 -13.17 -2.74 33.76
N MET A 249 -13.84 -3.74 33.18
CA MET A 249 -14.14 -3.79 31.75
C MET A 249 -15.06 -2.64 31.35
N VAL A 250 -16.10 -2.35 32.15
CA VAL A 250 -16.99 -1.20 31.92
C VAL A 250 -16.23 0.12 32.01
N GLN A 251 -15.39 0.31 33.04
CA GLN A 251 -14.60 1.53 33.22
C GLN A 251 -13.59 1.77 32.08
N ARG A 252 -13.00 0.69 31.56
CA ARG A 252 -11.98 0.75 30.50
C ARG A 252 -12.57 0.57 29.10
N MET A 253 -13.88 0.39 28.98
CA MET A 253 -14.58 0.27 27.70
C MET A 253 -14.48 1.58 26.92
N ARG A 254 -14.17 1.48 25.63
CA ARG A 254 -14.10 2.64 24.74
C ARG A 254 -14.99 2.41 23.54
N LEU A 255 -16.00 3.26 23.39
CA LEU A 255 -16.80 3.32 22.18
C LEU A 255 -16.17 4.27 21.16
N VAL A 256 -15.79 3.72 20.01
CA VAL A 256 -15.12 4.44 18.92
C VAL A 256 -15.98 4.39 17.66
N TRP A 257 -16.23 5.56 17.08
CA TRP A 257 -16.88 5.66 15.78
C TRP A 257 -15.90 5.25 14.67
N LYS A 258 -16.33 4.31 13.82
CA LYS A 258 -15.65 4.01 12.56
C LYS A 258 -16.01 5.09 11.55
N ASN A 259 -15.03 5.46 10.72
CA ASN A 259 -15.30 6.27 9.55
C ASN A 259 -16.29 5.53 8.65
N ASN A 260 -17.30 6.25 8.18
CA ASN A 260 -18.24 5.73 7.21
C ASN A 260 -17.53 5.51 5.87
N MET A 261 -17.95 4.48 5.14
CA MET A 261 -17.45 4.21 3.80
C MET A 261 -17.82 5.36 2.88
N ARG A 262 -16.87 5.80 2.06
CA ARG A 262 -17.12 6.77 0.98
C ARG A 262 -17.67 6.03 -0.24
N ILE A 263 -18.29 6.76 -1.16
CA ILE A 263 -18.75 6.21 -2.44
C ILE A 263 -17.63 5.46 -3.16
N GLY A 264 -16.41 6.02 -3.19
CA GLY A 264 -15.25 5.36 -3.79
C GLY A 264 -14.86 4.05 -3.09
N ASP A 265 -15.04 3.95 -1.78
CA ASP A 265 -14.73 2.71 -1.04
C ASP A 265 -15.71 1.58 -1.39
N ILE A 266 -16.95 1.92 -1.77
CA ILE A 266 -17.98 0.97 -2.20
C ILE A 266 -17.82 0.63 -3.69
N LEU A 267 -17.54 1.64 -4.53
CA LEU A 267 -17.51 1.50 -5.97
C LEU A 267 -16.18 0.97 -6.50
N TYR A 268 -15.01 1.31 -5.98
CA TYR A 268 -13.77 0.98 -6.70
C TYR A 268 -13.44 -0.52 -6.69
N ASN A 269 -13.13 -1.06 -7.88
CA ASN A 269 -12.72 -2.46 -8.07
C ASN A 269 -11.42 -2.62 -8.89
N PHE A 270 -10.82 -1.52 -9.38
CA PHE A 270 -9.65 -1.55 -10.26
C PHE A 270 -8.44 -2.32 -9.72
N ARG A 271 -8.22 -2.33 -8.40
CA ARG A 271 -7.16 -3.14 -7.78
C ARG A 271 -7.42 -4.64 -7.86
N ARG A 272 -8.70 -5.05 -7.88
CA ARG A 272 -9.10 -6.43 -8.08
C ARG A 272 -8.90 -6.80 -9.55
N VAL A 273 -9.42 -5.97 -10.46
CA VAL A 273 -9.30 -6.18 -11.92
C VAL A 273 -7.85 -6.18 -12.39
N ALA A 274 -6.98 -5.36 -11.81
CA ALA A 274 -5.54 -5.38 -12.12
C ALA A 274 -4.84 -6.71 -11.80
N ARG A 275 -5.47 -7.60 -11.01
CA ARG A 275 -4.97 -8.94 -10.68
C ARG A 275 -5.62 -10.03 -11.52
N GLU A 276 -6.73 -9.71 -12.16
CA GLU A 276 -7.37 -10.63 -13.10
C GLU A 276 -6.48 -10.68 -14.35
N GLY A 277 -6.36 -11.86 -14.98
CA GLY A 277 -5.49 -12.08 -16.13
C GLY A 277 -6.04 -11.41 -17.39
N ASP A 278 -6.09 -12.15 -18.50
CA ASP A 278 -6.77 -11.65 -19.70
C ASP A 278 -8.27 -11.51 -19.43
N VAL A 279 -8.73 -10.25 -19.39
CA VAL A 279 -10.15 -9.93 -19.23
C VAL A 279 -10.68 -9.42 -20.57
N GLY A 280 -11.57 -10.21 -21.15
CA GLY A 280 -12.26 -9.85 -22.39
C GLY A 280 -13.15 -8.60 -22.23
N CYS A 281 -13.58 -8.05 -23.37
CA CYS A 281 -14.54 -6.97 -23.39
C CYS A 281 -15.94 -7.49 -23.00
N GLY A 282 -16.46 -7.04 -21.85
CA GLY A 282 -17.85 -7.28 -21.43
C GLY A 282 -18.85 -6.20 -21.85
N CYS A 283 -18.47 -5.28 -22.75
CA CYS A 283 -19.30 -4.11 -23.07
C CYS A 283 -20.57 -4.45 -23.86
N GLY A 284 -20.71 -5.65 -24.42
CA GLY A 284 -21.93 -6.05 -25.14
C GLY A 284 -23.16 -6.09 -24.23
N GLU A 285 -22.98 -6.53 -22.98
CA GLU A 285 -24.03 -6.70 -21.97
C GLU A 285 -24.25 -5.44 -21.12
N ALA A 286 -23.34 -4.46 -21.23
CA ALA A 286 -23.41 -3.23 -20.47
C ALA A 286 -24.56 -2.32 -20.95
N ASP A 287 -25.12 -1.56 -20.00
CA ASP A 287 -26.22 -0.62 -20.23
C ASP A 287 -25.98 0.27 -21.46
N ARG A 288 -26.99 0.34 -22.34
CA ARG A 288 -26.94 1.12 -23.58
C ARG A 288 -26.77 2.63 -23.33
N MET A 289 -27.15 3.12 -22.15
CA MET A 289 -26.95 4.52 -21.75
C MET A 289 -25.49 4.86 -21.49
N PHE A 290 -24.62 3.88 -21.28
CA PHE A 290 -23.21 4.14 -20.98
C PHE A 290 -22.47 4.63 -22.21
N THR A 291 -21.82 5.79 -22.06
CA THR A 291 -21.01 6.40 -23.12
C THR A 291 -19.85 5.47 -23.50
N ARG A 292 -19.66 5.30 -24.81
CA ARG A 292 -18.63 4.45 -25.40
C ARG A 292 -17.58 5.26 -26.14
N LYS A 293 -16.35 4.80 -26.11
CA LYS A 293 -15.22 5.26 -26.95
C LYS A 293 -14.69 4.03 -27.68
N ASP A 294 -14.63 4.11 -29.00
CA ASP A 294 -14.17 3.01 -29.88
C ASP A 294 -14.90 1.68 -29.59
N GLY A 295 -16.23 1.74 -29.43
CA GLY A 295 -17.07 0.57 -29.14
C GLY A 295 -17.07 0.08 -27.68
N HIS A 296 -16.17 0.59 -26.83
CA HIS A 296 -16.01 0.19 -25.44
C HIS A 296 -16.57 1.23 -24.47
N VAL A 297 -17.20 0.79 -23.37
CA VAL A 297 -17.65 1.70 -22.31
C VAL A 297 -16.46 2.42 -21.69
N CYS A 298 -16.47 3.75 -21.67
CA CYS A 298 -15.42 4.57 -21.07
C CYS A 298 -15.88 6.00 -20.84
N PHE A 299 -16.17 6.37 -19.59
CA PHE A 299 -16.63 7.71 -19.24
C PHE A 299 -16.25 8.09 -17.82
N LYS A 300 -16.12 9.41 -17.58
CA LYS A 300 -16.03 9.94 -16.22
C LYS A 300 -17.43 10.17 -15.68
N MET A 301 -17.65 9.83 -14.41
CA MET A 301 -18.94 10.04 -13.76
C MET A 301 -19.33 11.51 -13.74
N GLY A 302 -18.37 12.43 -13.59
CA GLY A 302 -18.61 13.87 -13.63
C GLY A 302 -19.08 14.42 -14.98
N GLU A 303 -18.82 13.70 -16.08
CA GLU A 303 -19.08 14.17 -17.46
C GLU A 303 -20.44 13.70 -18.01
N VAL A 304 -21.14 12.79 -17.32
CA VAL A 304 -22.37 12.17 -17.83
C VAL A 304 -23.62 12.59 -17.05
N GLY A 305 -24.71 12.82 -17.79
CA GLY A 305 -25.99 13.26 -17.21
C GLY A 305 -26.73 12.19 -16.41
N PHE A 306 -26.57 10.91 -16.77
CA PHE A 306 -27.31 9.81 -16.13
C PHE A 306 -26.78 9.44 -14.74
N VAL A 307 -25.57 9.86 -14.36
CA VAL A 307 -25.02 9.63 -13.02
C VAL A 307 -25.51 10.72 -12.07
N PRO A 308 -26.15 10.35 -10.93
CA PRO A 308 -26.64 11.29 -9.94
C PRO A 308 -25.54 12.20 -9.43
N THR A 309 -25.87 13.46 -9.17
CA THR A 309 -24.92 14.49 -8.70
C THR A 309 -24.20 14.07 -7.42
N TRP A 310 -24.89 13.41 -6.50
CA TRP A 310 -24.30 12.90 -5.26
C TRP A 310 -23.26 11.79 -5.49
N MET A 311 -23.28 11.08 -6.62
CA MET A 311 -22.33 10.02 -6.95
C MET A 311 -21.07 10.54 -7.65
N ARG A 312 -21.14 11.71 -8.29
CA ARG A 312 -20.03 12.28 -9.06
C ARG A 312 -18.79 12.58 -8.21
N ASN A 313 -18.97 12.75 -6.90
CA ASN A 313 -17.87 12.88 -5.96
C ASN A 313 -17.73 11.62 -5.09
N ALA A 314 -16.75 10.78 -5.41
CA ALA A 314 -16.38 9.56 -4.72
C ALA A 314 -15.99 9.77 -3.24
N LYS A 315 -15.68 11.00 -2.81
CA LYS A 315 -15.42 11.34 -1.40
C LYS A 315 -16.70 11.54 -0.59
N ASN A 316 -17.86 11.66 -1.24
CA ASN A 316 -19.13 11.76 -0.55
C ASN A 316 -19.35 10.51 0.31
N VAL A 317 -20.00 10.71 1.45
CA VAL A 317 -20.27 9.68 2.44
C VAL A 317 -21.78 9.40 2.42
N PRO A 318 -22.23 8.26 1.84
CA PRO A 318 -23.63 7.89 1.88
C PRO A 318 -24.09 7.65 3.33
N LYS A 319 -25.36 7.96 3.61
CA LYS A 319 -25.97 7.62 4.89
C LYS A 319 -26.17 6.10 4.97
N PRO A 320 -25.88 5.47 6.13
CA PRO A 320 -26.24 4.07 6.35
C PRO A 320 -27.74 3.85 6.13
N SER A 321 -28.10 2.75 5.48
CA SER A 321 -29.52 2.41 5.28
C SER A 321 -30.20 2.12 6.61
N ARG A 322 -31.29 2.86 6.91
CA ARG A 322 -32.10 2.70 8.13
C ARG A 322 -32.65 1.28 8.30
N ARG A 323 -32.96 0.59 7.19
CA ARG A 323 -33.45 -0.81 7.21
C ARG A 323 -32.43 -1.77 7.81
N CYS A 324 -31.15 -1.41 7.75
CA CYS A 324 -30.03 -2.24 8.16
C CYS A 324 -29.34 -1.75 9.44
N THR A 325 -29.64 -0.55 9.96
CA THR A 325 -28.92 0.01 11.12
C THR A 325 -29.05 -0.85 12.38
N ILE A 326 -30.24 -1.37 12.68
CA ILE A 326 -30.45 -2.26 13.85
C ILE A 326 -29.62 -3.54 13.71
N GLY A 327 -29.76 -4.24 12.58
CA GLY A 327 -29.02 -5.48 12.32
C GLY A 327 -27.50 -5.26 12.29
N THR A 328 -27.06 -4.15 11.71
CA THR A 328 -25.64 -3.76 11.65
C THR A 328 -25.09 -3.46 13.03
N LEU A 329 -25.82 -2.71 13.86
CA LEU A 329 -25.42 -2.43 15.24
C LEU A 329 -25.31 -3.72 16.05
N LYS A 330 -26.33 -4.61 15.97
CA LYS A 330 -26.29 -5.93 16.62
C LYS A 330 -25.05 -6.71 16.20
N LYS A 331 -24.78 -6.79 14.89
CA LYS A 331 -23.62 -7.51 14.34
C LYS A 331 -22.30 -6.92 14.82
N GLN A 332 -22.18 -5.59 14.86
CA GLN A 332 -20.96 -4.91 15.30
C GLN A 332 -20.67 -5.13 16.79
N ILE A 333 -21.71 -5.02 17.63
CA ILE A 333 -21.61 -5.32 19.05
C ILE A 333 -21.26 -6.79 19.25
N MET A 334 -22.01 -7.71 18.63
CA MET A 334 -21.76 -9.14 18.75
C MET A 334 -20.35 -9.54 18.32
N SER A 335 -19.85 -9.03 17.19
CA SER A 335 -18.48 -9.32 16.74
C SER A 335 -17.40 -8.87 17.74
N THR A 336 -17.70 -7.88 18.59
CA THR A 336 -16.78 -7.43 19.64
C THR A 336 -16.83 -8.33 20.87
N PHE A 337 -18.00 -8.88 21.18
CA PHE A 337 -18.22 -9.74 22.34
C PHE A 337 -17.99 -11.22 22.04
N GLU A 338 -18.02 -11.66 20.78
CA GLU A 338 -17.88 -13.06 20.37
C GLU A 338 -16.67 -13.78 21.01
N PRO A 339 -15.45 -13.20 21.07
CA PRO A 339 -14.34 -13.84 21.77
C PRO A 339 -14.57 -14.05 23.28
N LEU A 340 -15.36 -13.18 23.92
CA LEU A 340 -15.71 -13.28 25.34
C LEU A 340 -16.78 -14.35 25.56
N LEU A 341 -17.72 -14.47 24.63
CA LEU A 341 -18.84 -15.41 24.71
C LEU A 341 -18.41 -16.84 24.47
N MET A 342 -17.46 -17.08 23.56
CA MET A 342 -16.92 -18.42 23.31
C MET A 342 -16.26 -19.05 24.54
N THR A 343 -15.90 -18.23 25.53
CA THR A 343 -15.14 -18.63 26.70
C THR A 343 -15.99 -18.60 27.99
N THR A 344 -17.23 -18.07 27.94
CA THR A 344 -18.15 -18.04 29.09
C THR A 344 -19.23 -19.11 28.97
N SER A 345 -19.81 -19.51 30.11
CA SER A 345 -20.94 -20.45 30.19
C SER A 345 -22.29 -19.79 29.82
N VAL A 346 -22.28 -18.50 29.48
CA VAL A 346 -23.47 -17.69 29.21
C VAL A 346 -24.09 -18.12 27.89
N SER A 347 -25.40 -18.38 27.91
CA SER A 347 -26.09 -18.75 26.69
C SER A 347 -26.19 -17.53 25.75
N CYS A 348 -25.98 -17.74 24.45
CA CYS A 348 -26.27 -16.72 23.43
C CYS A 348 -27.72 -16.19 23.52
N GLY A 349 -28.63 -16.94 24.16
CA GLY A 349 -30.01 -16.54 24.41
C GLY A 349 -30.16 -15.33 25.33
N GLU A 350 -29.44 -15.29 26.46
CA GLU A 350 -29.55 -14.18 27.43
C GLU A 350 -29.07 -12.85 26.84
N ILE A 351 -28.01 -12.90 26.04
CA ILE A 351 -27.49 -11.73 25.31
C ILE A 351 -28.42 -11.38 24.14
N GLY A 352 -28.99 -12.38 23.47
CA GLY A 352 -30.00 -12.19 22.43
C GLY A 352 -31.23 -11.43 22.93
N LEU A 353 -31.64 -11.66 24.19
CA LEU A 353 -32.73 -10.92 24.85
C LEU A 353 -32.37 -9.44 25.06
N LEU A 354 -31.15 -9.14 25.53
CA LEU A 354 -30.68 -7.75 25.67
C LEU A 354 -30.66 -7.01 24.32
N LEU A 355 -30.21 -7.70 23.27
CA LEU A 355 -30.17 -7.18 21.90
C LEU A 355 -31.56 -7.04 21.25
N SER A 356 -32.62 -7.54 21.88
CA SER A 356 -33.99 -7.48 21.36
C SER A 356 -34.94 -6.67 22.27
N GLY A 357 -34.45 -6.25 23.44
CA GLY A 357 -35.22 -5.53 24.45
C GLY A 357 -35.13 -4.01 24.35
N GLN A 358 -35.57 -3.34 25.43
CA GLN A 358 -35.63 -1.88 25.53
C GLN A 358 -34.26 -1.20 25.44
N LEU A 359 -33.21 -1.81 25.99
CA LEU A 359 -31.84 -1.27 25.92
C LEU A 359 -31.35 -1.10 24.48
N MET A 360 -31.74 -2.01 23.57
CA MET A 360 -31.44 -1.87 22.15
C MET A 360 -32.19 -0.69 21.53
N LYS A 361 -33.44 -0.43 21.94
CA LYS A 361 -34.20 0.74 21.47
C LYS A 361 -33.58 2.05 21.96
N ASP A 362 -33.06 2.07 23.19
CA ASP A 362 -32.41 3.25 23.78
C ASP A 362 -31.07 3.60 23.09
N CYS A 363 -30.52 2.67 22.30
CA CYS A 363 -29.37 2.93 21.44
C CYS A 363 -29.71 3.83 20.25
N PHE A 364 -30.97 4.20 20.04
CA PHE A 364 -31.41 5.06 18.95
C PHE A 364 -31.98 6.37 19.49
N ASN A 365 -31.59 7.47 18.87
CA ASN A 365 -32.21 8.77 19.11
C ASN A 365 -33.64 8.74 18.56
N ARG A 366 -34.62 9.34 19.26
CA ARG A 366 -35.97 9.55 18.70
C ARG A 366 -35.81 10.45 17.47
N ALA A 367 -36.10 9.93 16.28
CA ALA A 367 -35.67 10.54 15.03
C ALA A 367 -36.29 11.93 14.79
N ALA A 368 -35.45 12.90 14.40
CA ALA A 368 -35.91 13.99 13.56
C ALA A 368 -36.15 13.42 12.15
N VAL A 369 -37.38 13.53 11.66
CA VAL A 369 -37.75 13.13 10.30
C VAL A 369 -37.32 14.26 9.37
N ASN A 370 -36.05 14.29 8.97
CA ASN A 370 -35.65 15.16 7.87
C ASN A 370 -35.96 14.45 6.55
N ASN A 371 -36.94 15.01 5.82
CA ASN A 371 -37.40 14.60 4.49
C ASN A 371 -36.42 14.95 3.35
N GLU A 372 -35.13 15.17 3.66
CA GLU A 372 -34.16 15.45 2.60
C GLU A 372 -33.85 14.17 1.82
N VAL A 373 -33.75 14.31 0.49
CA VAL A 373 -33.29 13.26 -0.42
C VAL A 373 -31.81 13.02 -0.13
N VAL A 374 -31.51 12.16 0.83
CA VAL A 374 -30.14 11.84 1.21
C VAL A 374 -29.74 10.49 0.64
N CYS A 375 -28.66 10.49 -0.13
CA CYS A 375 -28.03 9.27 -0.66
C CYS A 375 -27.78 8.24 0.45
N THR A 376 -28.27 7.03 0.23
CA THR A 376 -28.06 5.89 1.13
C THR A 376 -27.02 4.93 0.58
N THR A 377 -26.44 4.12 1.46
CA THR A 377 -25.52 3.04 1.07
C THR A 377 -26.14 2.07 0.06
N ASP A 378 -27.45 1.80 0.17
CA ASP A 378 -28.16 0.86 -0.70
C ASP A 378 -28.23 1.37 -2.14
N GLU A 379 -28.47 2.67 -2.31
CA GLU A 379 -28.46 3.30 -3.64
C GLU A 379 -27.07 3.21 -4.30
N VAL A 380 -25.99 3.35 -3.52
CA VAL A 380 -24.63 3.16 -4.05
C VAL A 380 -24.41 1.71 -4.49
N TYR A 381 -24.95 0.73 -3.76
CA TYR A 381 -24.88 -0.68 -4.16
C TYR A 381 -25.66 -0.98 -5.43
N LEU A 382 -26.85 -0.40 -5.62
CA LEU A 382 -27.60 -0.54 -6.89
C LEU A 382 -26.80 -0.01 -8.08
N TRP A 383 -26.10 1.11 -7.92
CA TRP A 383 -25.20 1.63 -8.95
C TRP A 383 -23.96 0.75 -9.15
N ARG A 384 -23.43 0.17 -8.08
CA ARG A 384 -22.33 -0.80 -8.16
C ARG A 384 -22.72 -2.02 -9.01
N GLU A 385 -23.94 -2.51 -8.86
CA GLU A 385 -24.54 -3.59 -9.66
C GLU A 385 -24.79 -3.14 -11.09
N ARG A 386 -25.29 -1.91 -11.30
CA ARG A 386 -25.43 -1.35 -12.65
C ARG A 386 -24.09 -1.25 -13.39
N PHE A 387 -22.98 -1.06 -12.67
CA PHE A 387 -21.60 -1.08 -13.20
C PHE A 387 -20.93 -2.45 -13.08
N GLU A 388 -21.69 -3.53 -12.97
CA GLU A 388 -21.15 -4.89 -13.00
C GLU A 388 -20.43 -5.16 -14.32
N GLY A 389 -19.38 -5.99 -14.27
CA GLY A 389 -18.51 -6.26 -15.42
C GLY A 389 -17.58 -5.10 -15.83
N LEU A 390 -17.76 -3.89 -15.28
CA LEU A 390 -16.93 -2.71 -15.59
C LEU A 390 -15.89 -2.42 -14.51
N VAL A 391 -14.83 -1.72 -14.91
CA VAL A 391 -13.80 -1.21 -14.01
C VAL A 391 -14.20 0.17 -13.51
N ARG A 392 -14.12 0.37 -12.19
CA ARG A 392 -14.31 1.65 -11.53
C ARG A 392 -13.03 2.01 -10.77
N CYS A 393 -12.46 3.17 -11.10
CA CYS A 393 -11.22 3.66 -10.53
C CYS A 393 -11.27 5.17 -10.27
N PRO A 394 -10.48 5.66 -9.29
CA PRO A 394 -10.33 7.08 -9.05
C PRO A 394 -9.60 7.78 -10.19
N ILE A 395 -9.76 9.10 -10.23
CA ILE A 395 -9.04 10.02 -11.11
C ILE A 395 -8.00 10.79 -10.29
N ASP A 396 -6.75 10.79 -10.74
CA ASP A 396 -5.57 11.27 -9.99
C ASP A 396 -5.63 12.77 -9.64
N HIS A 397 -5.87 13.65 -10.63
CA HIS A 397 -5.96 15.10 -10.40
C HIS A 397 -7.34 15.59 -9.94
N ASN A 398 -8.35 14.72 -9.99
CA ASN A 398 -9.66 15.01 -9.45
C ASN A 398 -10.09 13.85 -8.55
N PRO A 399 -9.59 13.79 -7.30
CA PRO A 399 -9.81 12.64 -6.42
C PRO A 399 -11.28 12.47 -5.99
N GLY A 400 -12.16 13.42 -6.36
CA GLY A 400 -13.60 13.25 -6.26
C GLY A 400 -14.19 12.52 -7.47
N ASP A 401 -13.66 12.68 -8.67
CA ASP A 401 -14.24 12.07 -9.87
C ASP A 401 -13.76 10.62 -10.05
N SER A 402 -14.56 9.85 -10.77
CA SER A 402 -14.39 8.42 -11.00
C SER A 402 -14.46 8.12 -12.49
N LEU A 403 -13.56 7.26 -12.96
CA LEU A 403 -13.67 6.67 -14.29
C LEU A 403 -14.40 5.32 -14.17
N VAL A 404 -15.37 5.12 -15.06
CA VAL A 404 -15.95 3.81 -15.36
C VAL A 404 -15.50 3.40 -16.76
N CYS A 405 -14.85 2.25 -16.90
CA CYS A 405 -14.39 1.78 -18.19
C CYS A 405 -14.44 0.25 -18.37
N CYS A 406 -14.37 -0.16 -19.63
CA CYS A 406 -14.21 -1.54 -20.06
C CYS A 406 -12.96 -2.17 -19.44
N PRO A 407 -13.01 -3.42 -18.94
CA PRO A 407 -11.83 -4.16 -18.51
C PRO A 407 -10.74 -4.23 -19.58
N GLY A 408 -11.10 -4.43 -20.85
CA GLY A 408 -10.15 -4.44 -21.96
C GLY A 408 -9.41 -3.10 -22.14
N ILE A 409 -10.10 -1.95 -21.97
CA ILE A 409 -9.44 -0.63 -21.99
C ILE A 409 -8.47 -0.51 -20.81
N TYR A 410 -8.90 -0.93 -19.62
CA TYR A 410 -8.06 -0.86 -18.43
C TYR A 410 -6.82 -1.75 -18.56
N GLN A 411 -6.98 -2.97 -19.07
CA GLN A 411 -5.89 -3.91 -19.31
C GLN A 411 -4.91 -3.40 -20.38
N LEU A 412 -5.41 -2.79 -21.46
CA LEU A 412 -4.54 -2.13 -22.44
C LEU A 412 -3.71 -1.00 -21.79
N GLY A 413 -4.32 -0.27 -20.85
CA GLY A 413 -3.61 0.69 -19.99
C GLY A 413 -2.52 0.03 -19.15
N MET A 414 -2.82 -1.09 -18.48
CA MET A 414 -1.84 -1.86 -17.72
C MET A 414 -0.68 -2.35 -18.59
N LYS A 415 -0.97 -2.96 -19.75
CA LYS A 415 0.02 -3.46 -20.70
C LYS A 415 0.96 -2.34 -21.16
N LYS A 416 0.39 -1.21 -21.60
CA LYS A 416 1.20 -0.08 -22.05
C LYS A 416 2.09 0.51 -20.96
N MET A 417 1.61 0.56 -19.72
CA MET A 417 2.37 1.20 -18.63
C MET A 417 3.40 0.31 -17.96
N PHE A 418 3.22 -1.02 -18.00
CA PHE A 418 4.13 -1.97 -17.38
C PHE A 418 4.87 -2.83 -18.40
N LEU A 419 4.17 -3.47 -19.35
CA LEU A 419 4.79 -4.46 -20.24
C LEU A 419 5.49 -3.83 -21.45
N GLU A 420 4.97 -2.71 -21.96
CA GLU A 420 5.56 -1.97 -23.09
C GLU A 420 6.51 -0.85 -22.63
N ASN A 421 6.70 -0.70 -21.32
CA ASN A 421 7.51 0.36 -20.74
C ASN A 421 8.93 -0.17 -20.47
N VAL A 422 9.91 0.49 -21.08
CA VAL A 422 11.35 0.16 -20.97
C VAL A 422 11.89 0.21 -19.55
N GLY A 423 11.20 0.90 -18.62
CA GLY A 423 11.56 0.93 -17.21
C GLY A 423 11.20 -0.35 -16.44
N PHE A 424 10.56 -1.34 -17.07
CA PHE A 424 10.21 -2.61 -16.46
C PHE A 424 10.73 -3.79 -17.27
N GLU A 425 11.09 -4.85 -16.55
CA GLU A 425 11.51 -6.12 -17.14
C GLU A 425 10.42 -7.17 -16.92
N VAL A 426 10.11 -7.92 -17.98
CA VAL A 426 9.15 -9.03 -17.90
C VAL A 426 9.84 -10.23 -17.26
N CYS A 427 9.33 -10.69 -16.12
CA CYS A 427 9.85 -11.85 -15.40
C CYS A 427 8.84 -12.99 -15.48
N SER A 428 9.28 -14.16 -15.96
CA SER A 428 8.46 -15.39 -16.08
C SER A 428 8.52 -16.29 -14.83
N GLU A 429 9.43 -16.00 -13.90
CA GLU A 429 9.62 -16.78 -12.66
C GLU A 429 8.43 -16.61 -11.70
N GLY A 430 8.18 -17.65 -10.91
CA GLY A 430 7.14 -17.59 -9.89
C GLY A 430 7.50 -16.63 -8.75
N GLU A 431 6.49 -16.03 -8.12
CA GLU A 431 6.69 -15.09 -6.99
C GLU A 431 7.55 -15.71 -5.87
N ASP A 432 7.32 -16.98 -5.54
CA ASP A 432 8.06 -17.70 -4.50
C ASP A 432 9.54 -17.92 -4.88
N GLU A 433 9.81 -18.22 -6.15
CA GLU A 433 11.16 -18.40 -6.68
C GLU A 433 11.93 -17.09 -6.65
N ILE A 434 11.30 -15.99 -7.07
CA ILE A 434 11.92 -14.67 -7.04
C ILE A 434 12.18 -14.24 -5.59
N ASN A 435 11.23 -14.46 -4.68
CA ASN A 435 11.41 -14.13 -3.27
C ASN A 435 12.54 -14.95 -2.63
N LEU A 436 12.67 -16.24 -2.98
CA LEU A 436 13.75 -17.10 -2.52
C LEU A 436 15.11 -16.60 -3.04
N ARG A 437 15.20 -16.32 -4.34
CA ARG A 437 16.41 -15.79 -4.98
C ARG A 437 16.82 -14.46 -4.38
N ASN A 438 15.89 -13.53 -4.24
CA ASN A 438 16.15 -12.20 -3.67
C ASN A 438 16.54 -12.31 -2.19
N GLY A 439 15.90 -13.18 -1.42
CA GLY A 439 16.26 -13.43 -0.03
C GLY A 439 17.65 -14.07 0.13
N LYS A 440 18.11 -14.85 -0.84
CA LYS A 440 19.49 -15.36 -0.89
C LYS A 440 20.48 -14.20 -1.15
N LYS A 441 20.27 -13.43 -2.21
CA LYS A 441 21.10 -12.25 -2.55
C LYS A 441 21.16 -11.24 -1.39
N TYR A 442 20.02 -10.98 -0.76
CA TYR A 442 19.91 -10.09 0.39
C TYR A 442 20.82 -10.51 1.56
N ARG A 443 20.94 -11.83 1.80
CA ARG A 443 21.83 -12.41 2.80
C ARG A 443 23.30 -12.37 2.37
N GLU A 444 23.58 -12.73 1.12
CA GLU A 444 24.92 -12.67 0.54
C GLU A 444 25.49 -11.25 0.59
N MET A 445 24.65 -10.22 0.43
CA MET A 445 25.01 -8.81 0.58
C MET A 445 25.10 -8.32 2.03
N GLY A 446 24.86 -9.18 3.04
CA GLY A 446 24.93 -8.80 4.45
C GLY A 446 23.82 -7.86 4.94
N LEU A 447 22.74 -7.67 4.17
CA LEU A 447 21.66 -6.73 4.48
C LEU A 447 20.79 -7.16 5.68
N GLU A 448 20.96 -8.38 6.19
CA GLU A 448 20.33 -8.83 7.44
C GLU A 448 20.74 -7.98 8.65
N SER A 449 21.92 -7.37 8.60
CA SER A 449 22.37 -6.37 9.56
C SER A 449 21.46 -5.13 9.58
N VAL A 450 20.92 -4.73 8.42
CA VAL A 450 20.00 -3.60 8.27
C VAL A 450 18.61 -3.96 8.75
N ALA A 451 18.05 -5.09 8.29
CA ALA A 451 16.78 -5.64 8.78
C ALA A 451 16.63 -7.11 8.39
N ARG A 452 15.87 -7.87 9.20
CA ARG A 452 15.53 -9.26 8.89
C ARG A 452 14.63 -9.34 7.67
N TRP A 453 14.94 -10.29 6.76
CA TRP A 453 14.10 -10.64 5.63
C TRP A 453 12.78 -11.28 6.08
N ASN A 454 11.64 -10.78 5.58
CA ASN A 454 10.33 -11.32 5.90
C ASN A 454 9.94 -12.44 4.92
N LEU A 455 10.01 -13.68 5.37
CA LEU A 455 9.62 -14.87 4.58
C LEU A 455 8.13 -14.92 4.22
N LYS A 456 7.28 -14.17 4.92
CA LYS A 456 5.84 -14.07 4.62
C LYS A 456 5.52 -12.87 3.72
N GLY A 457 6.54 -12.15 3.26
CA GLY A 457 6.36 -11.03 2.35
C GLY A 457 5.86 -11.50 0.99
N ARG A 458 5.25 -10.58 0.24
CA ARG A 458 4.73 -10.80 -1.10
C ARG A 458 5.13 -9.66 -2.02
N MET A 459 5.16 -9.93 -3.30
CA MET A 459 5.36 -8.89 -4.29
C MET A 459 4.18 -7.93 -4.32
N GLY A 460 4.50 -6.66 -4.57
CA GLY A 460 3.50 -5.62 -4.78
C GLY A 460 2.55 -5.96 -5.91
N ARG A 461 1.24 -5.81 -5.67
CA ARG A 461 0.23 -5.98 -6.72
C ARG A 461 0.06 -4.67 -7.48
N CYS A 462 0.66 -4.60 -8.65
CA CYS A 462 0.68 -3.43 -9.50
C CYS A 462 -0.72 -3.05 -10.02
N TYR A 463 -0.95 -1.76 -10.24
CA TYR A 463 -2.17 -1.25 -10.87
C TYR A 463 -1.91 0.10 -11.56
N VAL A 464 -2.85 0.55 -12.40
CA VAL A 464 -2.77 1.86 -13.07
C VAL A 464 -3.92 2.76 -12.61
N ILE A 465 -3.63 4.05 -12.44
CA ILE A 465 -4.67 5.09 -12.32
C ILE A 465 -4.79 5.81 -13.68
N PRO A 466 -5.97 5.77 -14.36
CA PRO A 466 -6.06 6.11 -15.79
C PRO A 466 -5.73 7.55 -16.18
N THR A 467 -6.10 8.56 -15.40
CA THR A 467 -5.70 9.94 -15.69
C THR A 467 -4.21 10.08 -15.43
N HIS A 468 -3.45 10.27 -16.51
CA HIS A 468 -1.98 10.23 -16.61
C HIS A 468 -1.35 8.85 -16.62
N ARG A 469 -2.14 7.77 -16.73
CA ARG A 469 -1.66 6.39 -16.85
C ARG A 469 -0.51 6.08 -15.87
N ARG A 470 -0.68 6.43 -14.60
CA ARG A 470 0.41 6.28 -13.62
C ARG A 470 0.53 4.82 -13.18
N PRO A 471 1.65 4.13 -13.48
CA PRO A 471 1.88 2.79 -12.96
C PRO A 471 2.21 2.91 -11.48
N ILE A 472 1.56 2.08 -10.65
CA ILE A 472 1.81 2.05 -9.20
C ILE A 472 2.18 0.62 -8.80
N CYS A 473 3.34 0.48 -8.15
CA CYS A 473 3.85 -0.76 -7.57
C CYS A 473 3.87 -0.65 -6.04
N PRO A 474 2.87 -1.17 -5.31
CA PRO A 474 2.82 -1.05 -3.86
C PRO A 474 3.86 -1.93 -3.17
N THR A 475 4.78 -1.35 -2.39
CA THR A 475 5.88 -2.10 -1.76
C THR A 475 5.63 -2.54 -0.31
N TYR A 476 4.43 -2.30 0.22
CA TYR A 476 4.16 -2.45 1.66
C TYR A 476 4.13 -3.92 2.15
N GLU A 477 3.91 -4.87 1.25
CA GLU A 477 3.91 -6.32 1.52
C GLU A 477 5.27 -6.99 1.24
N GLU A 478 6.26 -6.27 0.71
CA GLU A 478 7.53 -6.85 0.25
C GLU A 478 8.36 -7.47 1.39
N CYS A 479 9.10 -8.52 1.05
CA CYS A 479 9.96 -9.26 1.98
C CYS A 479 11.04 -8.37 2.63
N GLY A 480 11.58 -7.40 1.88
CA GLY A 480 12.62 -6.46 2.33
C GLY A 480 12.11 -5.11 2.85
N VAL A 481 10.79 -4.91 2.98
CA VAL A 481 10.19 -3.56 3.19
C VAL A 481 10.74 -2.80 4.40
N VAL A 482 11.13 -3.51 5.47
CA VAL A 482 11.69 -2.88 6.68
C VAL A 482 13.07 -2.30 6.38
N ALA A 483 13.89 -3.00 5.59
CA ALA A 483 15.20 -2.54 5.16
C ALA A 483 15.05 -1.32 4.25
N SER A 484 14.20 -1.41 3.22
CA SER A 484 13.94 -0.30 2.30
C SER A 484 13.46 0.96 3.03
N LYS A 485 12.61 0.81 4.07
CA LYS A 485 12.18 1.94 4.92
C LYS A 485 13.33 2.54 5.74
N ARG A 486 14.27 1.73 6.23
CA ARG A 486 15.45 2.21 6.97
C ARG A 486 16.41 2.94 6.04
N VAL A 487 16.74 2.35 4.90
CA VAL A 487 17.57 2.96 3.85
C VAL A 487 16.95 4.27 3.37
N SER A 488 15.65 4.29 3.04
CA SER A 488 14.96 5.51 2.63
C SER A 488 15.05 6.63 3.67
N ARG A 489 14.96 6.33 4.98
CA ARG A 489 15.15 7.32 6.04
C ARG A 489 16.59 7.84 6.10
N ALA A 490 17.55 6.95 5.93
CA ALA A 490 18.97 7.29 5.85
C ALA A 490 19.26 8.22 4.66
N VAL A 491 18.88 7.81 3.45
CA VAL A 491 19.06 8.60 2.21
C VAL A 491 18.40 9.97 2.31
N ASN A 492 17.14 10.03 2.77
CA ASN A 492 16.47 11.31 2.97
C ASN A 492 17.21 12.21 3.95
N ARG A 493 17.80 11.65 5.02
CA ARG A 493 18.59 12.44 5.97
C ARG A 493 19.85 13.00 5.34
N LEU A 494 20.59 12.19 4.59
CA LEU A 494 21.79 12.64 3.86
C LEU A 494 21.44 13.79 2.91
N LEU A 495 20.35 13.65 2.15
CA LEU A 495 19.90 14.66 1.19
C LEU A 495 19.40 15.94 1.87
N TRP A 496 18.72 15.86 3.01
CA TRP A 496 18.19 17.05 3.70
C TRP A 496 19.23 17.86 4.46
N ASP A 497 20.37 17.25 4.80
CA ASP A 497 21.45 17.92 5.52
C ASP A 497 22.53 18.49 4.59
N LEU A 498 22.42 18.24 3.27
CA LEU A 498 23.33 18.84 2.29
C LEU A 498 23.25 20.38 2.36
N PRO A 499 24.36 21.10 2.10
CA PRO A 499 24.36 22.56 2.10
C PRO A 499 23.26 23.14 1.22
N LEU A 500 22.52 24.12 1.75
CA LEU A 500 21.32 24.70 1.12
C LEU A 500 21.56 25.25 -0.29
N ARG A 501 22.79 25.69 -0.58
CA ARG A 501 23.17 26.26 -1.89
C ARG A 501 23.56 25.22 -2.94
N ASN A 502 23.72 23.95 -2.52
CA ASN A 502 24.19 22.88 -3.40
C ASN A 502 23.06 21.95 -3.86
N ASN A 503 21.82 22.18 -3.43
CA ASN A 503 20.69 21.34 -3.81
C ASN A 503 19.33 22.07 -3.72
N PHE A 504 18.38 21.61 -4.52
CA PHE A 504 16.99 22.10 -4.52
C PHE A 504 16.06 21.23 -3.65
N ASN A 505 16.62 20.41 -2.76
CA ASN A 505 15.80 19.53 -1.93
C ASN A 505 15.03 20.36 -0.90
N MET A 506 13.73 20.14 -0.82
CA MET A 506 12.81 20.84 0.08
C MET A 506 11.95 19.81 0.80
N ARG A 507 11.77 19.98 2.11
CA ARG A 507 10.93 19.06 2.91
C ARG A 507 9.44 19.33 2.72
N SER A 508 9.09 20.56 2.34
CA SER A 508 7.72 20.97 2.10
C SER A 508 7.64 22.20 1.20
N THR A 509 6.49 22.40 0.57
CA THR A 509 6.18 23.61 -0.21
C THR A 509 6.26 24.89 0.62
N LYS A 510 6.10 24.81 1.95
CA LYS A 510 6.26 25.97 2.85
C LYS A 510 7.71 26.47 2.89
N GLU A 511 8.69 25.58 2.73
CA GLU A 511 10.10 25.98 2.66
C GLU A 511 10.40 26.75 1.37
N LEU A 512 9.73 26.43 0.27
CA LEU A 512 9.86 27.18 -0.99
C LEU A 512 9.45 28.65 -0.80
N VAL A 513 8.29 28.87 -0.17
CA VAL A 513 7.80 30.23 0.13
C VAL A 513 8.83 31.00 0.95
N LYS A 514 9.40 30.36 1.98
CA LYS A 514 10.44 30.96 2.81
C LYS A 514 11.69 31.32 1.99
N ARG A 515 12.19 30.42 1.15
CA ARG A 515 13.36 30.66 0.30
C ARG A 515 13.14 31.80 -0.70
N ILE A 516 11.95 31.85 -1.32
CA ILE A 516 11.58 32.96 -2.23
C ILE A 516 11.53 34.28 -1.46
N THR A 517 10.95 34.30 -0.26
CA THR A 517 10.92 35.50 0.59
C THR A 517 12.32 35.97 0.98
N GLU A 518 13.24 35.05 1.28
CA GLU A 518 14.64 35.38 1.55
C GLU A 518 15.33 35.95 0.31
N ALA A 519 15.16 35.31 -0.85
CA ALA A 519 15.70 35.80 -2.12
C ALA A 519 15.13 37.19 -2.51
N ASN A 520 13.85 37.45 -2.22
CA ASN A 520 13.22 38.76 -2.43
C ASN A 520 13.87 39.86 -1.57
N LYS A 521 14.36 39.54 -0.36
CA LYS A 521 15.06 40.52 0.50
C LYS A 521 16.43 40.89 -0.03
N GLU A 522 17.07 39.98 -0.76
CA GLU A 522 18.39 40.19 -1.37
C GLU A 522 18.29 40.92 -2.73
N LEU A 523 17.09 41.12 -3.26
CA LEU A 523 16.87 41.84 -4.50
C LEU A 523 17.09 43.34 -4.31
N LYS A 524 17.89 43.94 -5.21
CA LYS A 524 18.03 45.40 -5.29
C LYS A 524 16.72 46.04 -5.76
N SER A 525 16.53 47.32 -5.47
CA SER A 525 15.32 48.09 -5.79
C SER A 525 15.00 48.19 -7.29
N ASP A 526 15.98 47.91 -8.16
CA ASP A 526 15.87 47.87 -9.61
C ASP A 526 15.89 46.43 -10.19
N GLY A 527 16.05 45.42 -9.34
CA GLY A 527 16.07 44.01 -9.73
C GLY A 527 14.66 43.41 -9.85
N GLY A 528 14.54 42.34 -10.65
CA GLY A 528 13.31 41.58 -10.79
C GLY A 528 13.58 40.09 -10.99
N PHE A 529 12.60 39.24 -10.67
CA PHE A 529 12.66 37.81 -10.96
C PHE A 529 12.05 37.51 -12.33
N VAL A 530 12.70 36.65 -13.10
CA VAL A 530 12.10 35.98 -14.25
C VAL A 530 11.80 34.54 -13.84
N GLY A 531 10.52 34.20 -13.78
CA GLY A 531 10.07 32.85 -13.47
C GLY A 531 9.76 32.04 -14.71
N ALA A 532 10.16 30.77 -14.73
CA ALA A 532 9.70 29.78 -15.69
C ALA A 532 9.27 28.50 -14.94
N ALA A 533 8.20 27.87 -15.38
CA ALA A 533 7.68 26.64 -14.80
C ALA A 533 7.83 25.49 -15.81
N PHE A 534 8.39 24.38 -15.34
CA PHE A 534 8.59 23.17 -16.13
C PHE A 534 7.92 21.99 -15.43
N ASP A 535 7.27 21.13 -16.22
CA ASP A 535 6.60 19.92 -15.74
C ASP A 535 7.26 18.71 -16.39
N ILE A 536 8.14 18.05 -15.63
CA ILE A 536 8.88 16.87 -16.08
C ILE A 536 7.95 15.67 -16.00
N LYS A 537 7.59 15.12 -17.17
CA LYS A 537 6.70 13.96 -17.27
C LYS A 537 7.47 12.66 -17.03
N GLU A 538 6.77 11.69 -16.44
CA GLU A 538 7.24 10.30 -16.30
C GLU A 538 8.61 10.17 -15.61
N MET A 539 8.93 11.13 -14.73
CA MET A 539 10.24 11.22 -14.09
C MET A 539 10.68 9.92 -13.41
N PHE A 540 9.76 9.13 -12.86
CA PHE A 540 10.10 7.88 -12.18
C PHE A 540 10.45 6.72 -13.12
N CYS A 541 9.96 6.74 -14.37
CA CYS A 541 10.20 5.65 -15.32
C CYS A 541 11.44 5.88 -16.19
N TYR A 542 11.91 7.13 -16.27
CA TYR A 542 13.05 7.51 -17.13
C TYR A 542 14.32 7.87 -16.36
N LEU A 543 14.36 7.68 -15.03
CA LEU A 543 15.60 7.88 -14.28
C LEU A 543 16.55 6.69 -14.51
N PRO A 544 17.72 6.90 -15.13
CA PRO A 544 18.69 5.82 -15.35
C PRO A 544 19.22 5.33 -14.01
N HIS A 545 19.14 4.02 -13.75
CA HIS A 545 19.57 3.44 -12.48
C HIS A 545 21.06 3.68 -12.19
N ASP A 546 21.90 3.67 -13.22
CA ASP A 546 23.32 3.98 -13.12
C ASP A 546 23.56 5.44 -12.67
N ALA A 547 22.76 6.38 -13.15
CA ALA A 547 22.82 7.77 -12.71
C ALA A 547 22.38 7.93 -11.24
N ILE A 548 21.36 7.18 -10.80
CA ILE A 548 20.94 7.14 -9.39
C ILE A 548 22.06 6.60 -8.51
N VAL A 549 22.70 5.50 -8.92
CA VAL A 549 23.80 4.88 -8.15
C VAL A 549 24.98 5.85 -8.03
N ARG A 550 25.42 6.48 -9.13
CA ARG A 550 26.48 7.50 -9.09
C ARG A 550 26.13 8.70 -8.21
N ALA A 551 24.88 9.16 -8.25
CA ALA A 551 24.44 10.25 -7.38
C ALA A 551 24.48 9.84 -5.89
N MET A 552 24.11 8.59 -5.59
CA MET A 552 24.19 8.04 -4.24
C MET A 552 25.62 7.90 -3.74
N GLU A 553 26.54 7.40 -4.58
CA GLU A 553 27.97 7.34 -4.29
C GLU A 553 28.52 8.74 -3.98
N TRP A 554 28.22 9.73 -4.82
CA TRP A 554 28.64 11.12 -4.59
C TRP A 554 28.14 11.68 -3.25
N ILE A 555 26.88 11.41 -2.87
CA ILE A 555 26.33 11.87 -1.58
C ILE A 555 27.09 11.21 -0.42
N LEU A 556 27.39 9.92 -0.52
CA LEU A 556 28.13 9.20 0.52
C LEU A 556 29.55 9.74 0.63
N ASP A 557 30.26 9.90 -0.48
CA ASP A 557 31.61 10.45 -0.54
C ASP A 557 31.67 11.85 0.05
N TYR A 558 30.69 12.70 -0.25
CA TYR A 558 30.57 14.03 0.34
C TYR A 558 30.56 13.96 1.87
N TRP A 559 29.69 13.12 2.45
CA TRP A 559 29.57 13.02 3.90
C TRP A 559 30.78 12.32 4.55
N ILE A 560 31.37 11.32 3.88
CA ILE A 560 32.61 10.67 4.31
C ILE A 560 33.73 11.72 4.39
N ALA A 561 33.87 12.58 3.36
CA ALA A 561 34.86 13.65 3.34
C ALA A 561 34.62 14.70 4.44
N GLN A 562 33.38 14.91 4.89
CA GLN A 562 33.06 15.74 6.06
C GLN A 562 33.33 15.04 7.41
N GLY A 563 33.80 13.79 7.41
CA GLY A 563 34.10 13.02 8.62
C GLY A 563 32.91 12.21 9.17
N ALA A 564 31.84 12.01 8.37
CA ALA A 564 30.77 11.11 8.77
C ALA A 564 31.28 9.67 8.89
N LYS A 565 30.84 8.99 9.95
CA LYS A 565 31.07 7.57 10.26
C LYS A 565 29.83 6.69 10.03
N GLY A 566 28.78 7.24 9.40
CA GLY A 566 27.53 6.53 9.09
C GLY A 566 26.27 7.29 9.51
N ILE A 567 25.16 6.57 9.68
CA ILE A 567 23.85 7.14 10.04
C ILE A 567 23.30 6.44 11.28
N LEU A 568 22.67 7.22 12.16
CA LEU A 568 21.94 6.75 13.31
C LEU A 568 20.44 6.74 13.01
N LEU A 569 19.81 5.57 13.13
CA LEU A 569 18.36 5.42 12.98
C LEU A 569 17.71 5.17 14.33
N LYS A 570 16.66 5.94 14.63
CA LYS A 570 15.83 5.71 15.82
C LYS A 570 15.03 4.42 15.67
N GLY A 571 15.09 3.54 16.67
CA GLY A 571 14.40 2.25 16.67
C GLY A 571 12.88 2.36 16.63
N LYS A 572 12.32 3.41 17.24
CA LYS A 572 10.91 3.82 17.15
C LYS A 572 10.82 5.27 16.67
N GLY A 573 9.95 5.53 15.70
CA GLY A 573 9.77 6.87 15.10
C GLY A 573 10.47 7.04 13.75
N LYS A 574 10.46 8.28 13.22
CA LYS A 574 10.93 8.61 11.86
C LYS A 574 12.31 9.26 11.81
N GLU A 575 12.89 9.62 12.95
CA GLU A 575 14.14 10.39 13.03
C GLU A 575 15.38 9.61 12.55
N ALA A 576 16.27 10.31 11.87
CA ALA A 576 17.58 9.84 11.45
C ALA A 576 18.60 10.97 11.65
N LYS A 577 19.86 10.63 11.96
CA LYS A 577 20.94 11.61 12.17
C LYS A 577 22.23 11.12 11.53
N ILE A 578 23.02 12.04 10.99
CA ILE A 578 24.37 11.73 10.51
C ILE A 578 25.27 11.52 11.74
N ARG A 579 26.09 10.47 11.71
CA ARG A 579 26.99 10.10 12.80
C ARG A 579 28.36 10.70 12.50
N MET A 580 28.80 11.69 13.28
CA MET A 580 30.15 12.27 13.16
C MET A 580 31.15 11.67 14.17
N GLY A 581 30.66 11.07 15.27
CA GLY A 581 31.47 10.52 16.37
C GLY A 581 31.03 9.13 16.81
N ASP A 582 31.40 8.72 18.03
CA ASP A 582 31.02 7.40 18.56
C ASP A 582 29.58 7.38 19.09
N GLY A 583 29.00 6.18 19.21
CA GLY A 583 27.55 5.94 19.28
C GLY A 583 26.81 6.68 20.40
N GLN A 584 25.52 6.95 20.17
CA GLN A 584 24.60 7.49 21.17
C GLN A 584 23.59 6.43 21.61
N ASP A 585 23.34 6.33 22.92
CA ASP A 585 22.35 5.40 23.49
C ASP A 585 20.95 5.59 22.89
N GLY A 586 20.28 4.48 22.58
CA GLY A 586 18.94 4.46 21.98
C GLY A 586 18.90 4.57 20.45
N TRP A 587 20.06 4.64 19.79
CA TRP A 587 20.17 4.71 18.33
C TRP A 587 20.83 3.45 17.76
N LYS A 588 20.32 2.94 16.63
CA LYS A 588 21.00 1.90 15.86
C LYS A 588 21.98 2.57 14.90
N GLY A 589 23.27 2.33 15.09
CA GLY A 589 24.32 2.84 14.21
C GLY A 589 24.83 1.80 13.22
N GLY A 590 25.17 2.26 12.02
CA GLY A 590 25.81 1.48 10.97
C GLY A 590 26.13 2.37 9.76
N TRP A 591 27.09 1.94 8.94
CA TRP A 591 27.11 2.30 7.53
C TRP A 591 26.02 1.45 6.87
N PHE A 592 25.01 2.11 6.29
CA PHE A 592 23.84 1.48 5.69
C PHE A 592 23.94 1.50 4.18
#